data_AF-A0A6V8LRS4-F1
#
_entry.id   AF-A0A6V8LRS4-F1
#
_cell.length_a   1.000
_cell.length_b   1.000
_cell.length_c   1.000
_cell.angle_alpha   90.00
_cell.angle_beta   90.00
_cell.angle_gamma   90.00
#
_symmetry.space_group_name_H-M   'P 1'
#
loop_
_entity.id
_entity.type
_entity.pdbx_description
1 polymer ?
#
loop_
_entity_poly.entity_id
_entity_poly.type
_entity_poly.pdbx_seq_one_letter_code
_entity_poly.pdbx_strand_id
1 'polypeptide(L)'
;MRAALAVLIVVLLACTAAVARENRKTLRFERGADSATVQGAVIRGDRDVYDLGARAGQTMEVSVTAFEDNAVFQVFAPGGKPLPGADEGDDAKAWKGALPASGTYRIVVGGTRGNAEYALTVSIR
;
A
#
# COMPACT_ATOMS: atom_id res chain seq x y z
N MET A 1 -32.65 13.35 -56.47
CA MET A 1 -31.32 13.62 -55.88
C MET A 1 -31.49 13.84 -54.38
N ARG A 2 -30.83 12.98 -53.60
CA ARG A 2 -30.27 13.18 -52.23
C ARG A 2 -31.22 13.52 -51.07
N ALA A 3 -31.49 12.48 -50.28
CA ALA A 3 -31.85 12.56 -48.86
C ALA A 3 -30.74 13.22 -48.03
N ALA A 4 -31.12 13.89 -46.93
CA ALA A 4 -30.19 14.24 -45.86
C ALA A 4 -30.82 13.86 -44.52
N LEU A 5 -30.29 12.78 -43.96
CA LEU A 5 -30.56 12.19 -42.66
C LEU A 5 -29.91 13.08 -41.58
N ALA A 6 -30.69 13.58 -40.62
CA ALA A 6 -30.14 14.27 -39.46
C ALA A 6 -29.65 13.22 -38.45
N VAL A 7 -28.34 13.13 -38.26
CA VAL A 7 -27.70 12.26 -37.26
C VAL A 7 -27.72 12.99 -35.92
N LEU A 8 -28.47 12.46 -34.96
CA LEU A 8 -28.46 12.89 -33.56
C LEU A 8 -27.20 12.32 -32.88
N ILE A 9 -26.21 13.18 -32.62
CA ILE A 9 -24.99 12.81 -31.90
C ILE A 9 -25.31 12.78 -30.40
N VAL A 10 -25.40 11.58 -29.81
CA VAL A 10 -25.41 11.39 -28.36
C VAL A 10 -23.97 11.42 -27.88
N VAL A 11 -23.56 12.50 -27.22
CA VAL A 11 -22.25 12.58 -26.55
C VAL A 11 -22.36 11.88 -25.20
N LEU A 12 -21.90 10.62 -25.13
CA LEU A 12 -21.66 9.91 -23.88
C LEU A 12 -20.37 10.47 -23.23
N LEU A 13 -20.53 11.31 -22.21
CA LEU A 13 -19.43 11.66 -21.31
C LEU A 13 -19.09 10.43 -20.46
N ALA A 14 -18.11 9.63 -20.89
CA ALA A 14 -17.48 8.65 -20.02
C ALA A 14 -16.47 9.38 -19.13
N CYS A 15 -16.89 9.76 -17.92
CA CYS A 15 -15.97 10.26 -16.89
C CYS A 15 -15.19 9.05 -16.34
N THR A 16 -14.06 8.69 -16.95
CA THR A 16 -13.17 7.67 -16.40
C THR A 16 -12.45 8.26 -15.19
N ALA A 17 -12.95 7.99 -13.99
CA ALA A 17 -12.18 8.24 -12.78
C ALA A 17 -10.94 7.34 -12.82
N ALA A 18 -9.74 7.93 -12.79
CA ALA A 18 -8.51 7.17 -12.60
C ALA A 18 -8.55 6.56 -11.19
N VAL A 19 -8.76 5.25 -11.12
CA VAL A 19 -8.69 4.52 -9.85
C VAL A 19 -7.22 4.45 -9.43
N ALA A 20 -6.94 4.76 -8.17
CA ALA A 20 -5.61 4.57 -7.58
C ALA A 20 -5.15 3.13 -7.81
N ARG A 21 -3.95 2.94 -8.36
CA ARG A 21 -3.45 1.59 -8.64
C ARG A 21 -2.86 0.98 -7.38
N GLU A 22 -3.41 -0.16 -6.96
CA GLU A 22 -2.77 -1.01 -5.95
C GLU A 22 -1.84 -2.01 -6.64
N ASN A 23 -0.55 -1.95 -6.34
CA ASN A 23 0.43 -2.92 -6.77
C ASN A 23 0.75 -3.88 -5.61
N ARG A 24 0.05 -5.02 -5.61
CA ARG A 24 0.08 -6.00 -4.53
C ARG A 24 1.20 -7.02 -4.71
N LYS A 25 1.95 -7.27 -3.63
CA LYS A 25 3.13 -8.14 -3.56
C LYS A 25 3.06 -9.00 -2.30
N THR A 26 3.55 -10.24 -2.35
CA THR A 26 3.73 -11.05 -1.14
C THR A 26 5.12 -10.83 -0.58
N LEU A 27 5.23 -10.46 0.69
CA LEU A 27 6.50 -10.33 1.40
C LEU A 27 6.83 -11.66 2.10
N ARG A 28 8.04 -12.16 1.87
CA ARG A 28 8.53 -13.40 2.48
C ARG A 28 9.93 -13.15 3.04
N PHE A 29 10.23 -13.78 4.17
CA PHE A 29 11.57 -13.79 4.72
C PHE A 29 12.37 -14.96 4.14
N GLU A 30 13.67 -14.74 3.96
CA GLU A 30 14.60 -15.80 3.59
C GLU A 30 14.62 -16.91 4.65
N ARG A 31 15.09 -18.10 4.27
CA ARG A 31 15.09 -19.25 5.19
C ARG A 31 15.95 -18.96 6.42
N GLY A 32 15.33 -18.97 7.60
CA GLY A 32 16.00 -18.68 8.87
C GLY A 32 16.13 -17.18 9.18
N ALA A 33 15.71 -16.31 8.27
CA ALA A 33 15.56 -14.89 8.52
C ALA A 33 14.18 -14.60 9.12
N ASP A 34 14.14 -13.49 9.83
CA ASP A 34 12.97 -12.96 10.52
C ASP A 34 12.73 -11.50 10.13
N SER A 35 13.39 -11.06 9.07
CA SER A 35 13.28 -9.74 8.47
C SER A 35 13.51 -9.79 6.96
N ALA A 36 12.99 -8.79 6.25
CA ALA A 36 13.30 -8.51 4.85
C ALA A 36 13.22 -7.01 4.57
N THR A 37 14.01 -6.57 3.60
CA THR A 37 13.96 -5.23 3.04
C THR A 37 13.59 -5.31 1.56
N VAL A 38 12.62 -4.52 1.15
CA VAL A 38 12.13 -4.43 -0.23
C VAL A 38 12.19 -2.97 -0.69
N GLN A 39 12.59 -2.77 -1.94
CA GLN A 39 12.58 -1.45 -2.57
C GLN A 39 11.35 -1.31 -3.47
N GLY A 40 10.87 -0.08 -3.60
CA GLY A 40 9.71 0.23 -4.42
C GLY A 40 9.62 1.70 -4.77
N ALA A 41 8.71 2.01 -5.68
CA ALA A 41 8.37 3.38 -6.03
C ALA A 41 6.86 3.47 -6.28
N VAL A 42 6.23 4.48 -5.71
CA VAL A 42 4.81 4.78 -5.92
C VAL A 42 4.66 6.14 -6.57
N ILE A 43 3.81 6.21 -7.59
CA ILE A 43 3.38 7.47 -8.19
C ILE A 43 2.34 8.11 -7.24
N ARG A 44 2.23 9.44 -7.25
CA ARG A 44 1.19 10.13 -6.47
C ARG A 44 -0.19 9.51 -6.71
N GLY A 45 -0.83 9.08 -5.63
CA GLY A 45 -2.16 8.45 -5.66
C GLY A 45 -2.13 6.93 -5.68
N ASP A 46 -1.07 6.32 -6.20
CA ASP A 46 -0.89 4.87 -6.20
C ASP A 46 -0.45 4.35 -4.82
N ARG A 47 -0.59 3.04 -4.63
CA ARG A 47 -0.18 2.33 -3.42
C ARG A 47 0.53 1.04 -3.79
N ASP A 48 1.63 0.77 -3.10
CA ASP A 48 2.22 -0.56 -3.07
C ASP A 48 1.67 -1.30 -1.84
N VAL A 49 1.28 -2.56 -2.02
CA VAL A 49 0.62 -3.34 -0.97
C VAL A 49 1.42 -4.61 -0.72
N TYR A 50 1.93 -4.80 0.50
CA TYR A 50 2.70 -5.97 0.89
C TYR A 50 1.88 -6.87 1.82
N ASP A 51 1.57 -8.07 1.35
CA ASP A 51 0.90 -9.10 2.13
C ASP A 51 1.96 -9.96 2.87
N LEU A 52 1.87 -10.03 4.20
CA LEU A 52 2.81 -10.74 5.07
C LEU A 52 2.06 -11.68 6.01
N GLY A 53 2.40 -12.96 5.98
CA GLY A 53 1.88 -13.95 6.92
C GLY A 53 2.56 -13.83 8.28
N ALA A 54 1.77 -13.71 9.36
CA ALA A 54 2.26 -13.63 10.72
C ALA A 54 1.29 -14.29 11.72
N ARG A 55 1.74 -14.49 12.96
CA ARG A 55 0.97 -15.12 14.05
C ARG A 55 0.69 -14.13 15.17
N ALA A 56 -0.44 -14.33 15.84
CA ALA A 56 -0.79 -13.58 17.05
C ALA A 56 0.32 -13.69 18.10
N GLY A 57 0.57 -12.60 18.82
CA GLY A 57 1.58 -12.50 19.88
C GLY A 57 3.01 -12.25 19.40
N GLN A 58 3.30 -12.42 18.09
CA GLN A 58 4.59 -11.99 17.55
C GLN A 58 4.72 -10.47 17.60
N THR A 59 5.94 -9.96 17.72
CA THR A 59 6.21 -8.53 17.59
C THR A 59 6.63 -8.24 16.17
N MET A 60 5.88 -7.39 15.47
CA MET A 60 6.27 -6.88 14.16
C MET A 60 6.88 -5.49 14.31
N GLU A 61 7.95 -5.24 13.56
CA GLU A 61 8.57 -3.92 13.41
C GLU A 61 8.63 -3.58 11.92
N VAL A 62 8.16 -2.39 11.55
CA VAL A 62 8.07 -1.90 10.17
C VAL A 62 8.76 -0.54 10.12
N SER A 63 9.62 -0.31 9.15
CA SER A 63 10.19 1.00 8.87
C SER A 63 10.27 1.26 7.37
N VAL A 64 10.08 2.51 6.98
CA VAL A 64 10.25 2.96 5.60
C VAL A 64 11.21 4.15 5.55
N THR A 65 12.12 4.11 4.60
CA THR A 65 12.97 5.25 4.25
C THR A 65 12.69 5.65 2.82
N ALA A 66 12.79 6.94 2.52
CA ALA A 66 12.63 7.48 1.18
C ALA A 66 13.60 8.63 0.96
N PHE A 67 14.13 8.75 -0.26
CA PHE A 67 15.11 9.78 -0.59
C PHE A 67 14.57 11.20 -0.34
N GLU A 68 13.29 11.43 -0.69
CA GLU A 68 12.62 12.70 -0.47
C GLU A 68 11.87 12.79 0.88
N ASP A 69 12.06 11.83 1.78
CA ASP A 69 11.39 11.78 3.09
C ASP A 69 9.84 11.86 3.02
N ASN A 70 9.27 11.31 1.95
CA ASN A 70 7.86 11.44 1.60
C ASN A 70 7.10 10.12 1.52
N ALA A 71 7.70 8.98 1.89
CA ALA A 71 7.00 7.70 2.00
C ALA A 71 6.50 7.48 3.42
N VAL A 72 5.27 6.99 3.53
CA VAL A 72 4.62 6.57 4.78
C VAL A 72 3.90 5.25 4.54
N PHE A 73 3.48 4.59 5.60
CA PHE A 73 2.70 3.37 5.48
C PHE A 73 1.53 3.29 6.46
N GLN A 74 0.60 2.41 6.14
CA GLN A 74 -0.40 1.87 7.05
C GLN A 74 -0.18 0.38 7.25
N VAL A 75 -0.58 -0.15 8.41
CA VAL A 75 -0.57 -1.60 8.68
C VAL A 75 -1.97 -2.06 9.04
N PHE A 76 -2.48 -3.04 8.30
CA PHE A 76 -3.78 -3.65 8.53
C PHE A 76 -3.63 -5.08 9.04
N ALA A 77 -4.35 -5.41 10.10
CA ALA A 77 -4.52 -6.75 10.62
C ALA A 77 -5.32 -7.65 9.67
N PRO A 78 -5.25 -8.99 9.85
CA PRO A 78 -6.20 -9.90 9.23
C PRO A 78 -7.65 -9.45 9.47
N GLY A 79 -8.43 -9.33 8.41
CA GLY A 79 -9.79 -8.76 8.47
C GLY A 79 -9.88 -7.26 8.17
N GLY A 80 -8.75 -6.58 7.91
CA GLY A 80 -8.72 -5.22 7.37
C GLY A 80 -8.81 -4.10 8.39
N LYS A 81 -8.72 -4.39 9.69
CA LYS A 81 -8.64 -3.34 10.72
C LYS A 81 -7.23 -2.74 10.74
N PRO A 82 -7.07 -1.40 10.72
CA PRO A 82 -5.77 -0.77 10.87
C PRO A 82 -5.21 -1.00 12.28
N LEU A 83 -3.89 -1.01 12.40
CA LEU A 83 -3.19 -1.07 13.68
C LEU A 83 -2.95 0.36 14.20
N PRO A 84 -3.20 0.65 15.49
CA PRO A 84 -2.96 1.96 16.06
C PRO A 84 -1.51 2.43 15.88
N GLY A 85 -1.32 3.69 15.48
CA GLY A 85 0.00 4.29 15.21
C GLY A 85 0.54 3.96 13.82
N ALA A 86 -0.23 3.26 13.00
CA ALA A 86 0.01 3.05 11.57
C ALA A 86 -1.33 2.99 10.82
N ASP A 87 -2.26 3.86 11.19
CA ASP A 87 -3.54 4.07 10.50
C ASP A 87 -3.44 5.24 9.50
N GLU A 88 -4.51 5.47 8.74
CA GLU A 88 -4.69 6.67 7.94
C GLU A 88 -4.58 7.92 8.82
N GLY A 89 -3.73 8.87 8.40
CA GLY A 89 -3.47 10.12 9.12
C GLY A 89 -2.31 10.06 10.12
N ASP A 90 -1.79 8.87 10.45
CA ASP A 90 -0.62 8.75 11.35
C ASP A 90 0.70 9.09 10.66
N ASP A 91 0.74 9.08 9.32
CA ASP A 91 1.94 9.29 8.51
C ASP A 91 3.15 8.48 9.00
N ALA A 92 2.90 7.22 9.37
CA ALA A 92 3.88 6.36 10.00
C ALA A 92 5.08 6.08 9.08
N LYS A 93 6.28 6.36 9.60
CA LYS A 93 7.57 5.99 8.99
C LYS A 93 8.27 4.84 9.71
N ALA A 94 7.86 4.59 10.94
CA ALA A 94 8.28 3.46 11.76
C ALA A 94 7.13 3.04 12.67
N TRP A 95 6.96 1.74 12.89
CA TRP A 95 5.94 1.18 13.75
C TRP A 95 6.44 -0.11 14.39
N LYS A 96 6.03 -0.35 15.63
CA LYS A 96 6.34 -1.58 16.36
C LYS A 96 5.18 -1.96 17.26
N GLY A 97 4.79 -3.23 17.23
CA GLY A 97 3.72 -3.71 18.09
C GLY A 97 3.54 -5.22 18.09
N ALA A 98 2.87 -5.71 19.13
CA ALA A 98 2.43 -7.09 19.20
C ALA A 98 1.23 -7.31 18.28
N LEU A 99 1.25 -8.41 17.54
CA LEU A 99 0.23 -8.74 16.55
C LEU A 99 -1.03 -9.32 17.23
N PRO A 100 -2.21 -8.73 17.02
CA PRO A 100 -3.43 -9.15 17.72
C PRO A 100 -4.03 -10.45 17.17
N ALA A 101 -3.69 -10.84 15.94
CA ALA A 101 -4.28 -11.98 15.25
C ALA A 101 -3.28 -12.75 14.39
N SER A 102 -3.55 -14.03 14.13
CA SER A 102 -2.82 -14.82 13.13
C SER A 102 -3.46 -14.65 11.75
N GLY A 103 -2.65 -14.54 10.71
CA GLY A 103 -3.12 -14.45 9.34
C GLY A 103 -2.25 -13.54 8.47
N THR A 104 -2.82 -13.06 7.38
CA THR A 104 -2.16 -12.14 6.45
C THR A 104 -2.38 -10.69 6.89
N TYR A 105 -1.30 -10.03 7.26
CA TYR A 105 -1.23 -8.60 7.46
C TYR A 105 -0.96 -7.91 6.13
N ARG A 106 -1.39 -6.67 6.02
CA ARG A 106 -1.18 -5.85 4.82
C ARG A 106 -0.47 -4.56 5.20
N ILE A 107 0.68 -4.32 4.60
CA ILE A 107 1.43 -3.06 4.75
C ILE A 107 1.22 -2.27 3.47
N VAL A 108 0.58 -1.11 3.57
CA VAL A 108 0.22 -0.26 2.43
C VAL A 108 1.17 0.93 2.42
N VAL A 109 2.02 1.03 1.41
CA VAL A 109 2.98 2.13 1.27
C VAL A 109 2.45 3.16 0.27
N GLY A 110 2.55 4.43 0.64
CA GLY A 110 2.14 5.56 -0.17
C GLY A 110 3.05 6.77 0.02
N GLY A 111 2.93 7.73 -0.89
CA GLY A 111 3.59 9.02 -0.76
C GLY A 111 2.68 10.07 -0.10
N THR A 112 3.23 10.90 0.79
CA THR A 112 2.53 12.09 1.33
C THR A 112 2.51 13.24 0.31
N ARG A 113 3.54 13.31 -0.53
CA ARG A 113 3.69 14.28 -1.61
C ARG A 113 4.46 13.68 -2.78
N GLY A 114 4.12 14.08 -3.99
CA GLY A 114 4.83 13.66 -5.22
C GLY A 114 4.85 12.14 -5.40
N ASN A 115 5.84 11.68 -6.15
CA ASN A 115 6.18 10.27 -6.23
C ASN A 115 7.14 9.94 -5.08
N ALA A 116 7.10 8.71 -4.57
CA ALA A 116 7.98 8.28 -3.48
C ALA A 116 8.72 7.01 -3.89
N GLU A 117 10.05 7.11 -3.98
CA GLU A 117 10.95 5.96 -4.03
C GLU A 117 11.40 5.63 -2.61
N TYR A 118 11.31 4.35 -2.23
CA TYR A 118 11.46 3.94 -0.85
C TYR A 118 12.11 2.57 -0.68
N ALA A 119 12.64 2.34 0.53
CA ALA A 119 13.00 1.04 1.05
C ALA A 119 12.15 0.74 2.29
N LEU A 120 11.37 -0.35 2.25
CA LEU A 120 10.55 -0.85 3.33
C LEU A 120 11.27 -2.02 4.00
N THR A 121 11.50 -1.94 5.30
CA THR A 121 12.06 -3.04 6.10
C THR A 121 10.99 -3.53 7.07
N VAL A 122 10.81 -4.85 7.12
CA VAL A 122 9.84 -5.50 8.01
C VAL A 122 10.53 -6.62 8.75
N SER A 123 10.29 -6.74 10.05
CA SER A 123 10.74 -7.86 10.86
C SER A 123 9.63 -8.39 11.75
N ILE A 124 9.72 -9.66 12.12
CA ILE A 124 8.82 -10.32 13.07
C ILE A 124 9.67 -11.10 14.08
N ARG A 125 9.31 -11.06 15.36
CA ARG A 125 9.94 -11.83 16.44
C ARG A 125 8.87 -12.62 17.21
#